data_AF-E9HB45-F1
#
_entry.id   AF-E9HB45-F1
#
_cell.length_a   1.000
_cell.length_b   1.000
_cell.length_c   1.000
_cell.angle_alpha   90.00
_cell.angle_beta   90.00
_cell.angle_gamma   90.00
#
_symmetry.space_group_name_H-M   'P 1'
#
loop_
_entity.id
_entity.type
_entity.pdbx_description
1 polymer ?
#
loop_
_entity_poly.entity_id
_entity_poly.type
_entity_poly.pdbx_seq_one_letter_code
_entity_poly.pdbx_strand_id
1 'polypeptide(L)'
;MADTARLNGLRGGNRSAATRLINRINNILADAALSRTQKIHELQSKITALDAKLSAIEGYDAAIFNEIDDEDLQAEMDATDAINQTIRDASENFMFQLKTLQDAEDAANAALALATAPVVTVAATPGPSAKSRHFIYFALKIEKTRKNFEKRIMTYTDLNLRHLS
;
A
#
# COMPACT_ATOMS: atom_id res chain seq x y z
N MET A 1 -42.05 7.96 -4.46
CA MET A 1 -41.89 7.92 -2.98
C MET A 1 -41.58 6.53 -2.40
N ALA A 2 -42.14 5.41 -2.89
CA ALA A 2 -41.76 4.08 -2.39
C ALA A 2 -40.27 3.75 -2.59
N ASP A 3 -39.66 4.26 -3.66
CA ASP A 3 -38.24 4.07 -3.92
C ASP A 3 -37.33 4.88 -2.98
N THR A 4 -37.68 6.13 -2.65
CA THR A 4 -36.92 6.95 -1.71
C THR A 4 -36.83 6.31 -0.32
N ALA A 5 -37.93 5.76 0.19
CA ALA A 5 -37.95 5.06 1.47
C ALA A 5 -37.07 3.80 1.45
N ARG A 6 -37.11 3.04 0.35
CA ARG A 6 -36.25 1.86 0.15
C ARG A 6 -34.77 2.23 0.09
N LEU A 7 -34.43 3.26 -0.68
CA LEU A 7 -33.07 3.78 -0.81
C LEU A 7 -32.53 4.27 0.54
N ASN A 8 -33.33 5.00 1.31
CA ASN A 8 -33.00 5.43 2.66
C ASN A 8 -32.73 4.24 3.60
N GLY A 9 -33.54 3.19 3.53
CA GLY A 9 -33.31 1.96 4.29
C GLY A 9 -31.99 1.27 3.93
N LEU A 10 -31.69 1.17 2.62
CA LEU A 10 -30.44 0.58 2.14
C LEU A 10 -29.22 1.40 2.56
N ARG A 11 -29.28 2.73 2.42
CA ARG A 11 -28.25 3.66 2.86
C ARG A 11 -27.98 3.52 4.37
N GLY A 12 -29.03 3.59 5.19
CA GLY A 12 -28.93 3.46 6.64
C GLY A 12 -28.38 2.09 7.08
N GLY A 13 -28.78 1.02 6.40
CA GLY A 13 -28.24 -0.32 6.61
C GLY A 13 -26.74 -0.43 6.33
N ASN A 14 -26.27 0.18 5.24
CA ASN A 14 -24.85 0.20 4.90
C ASN A 14 -24.04 1.11 5.83
N ARG A 15 -24.55 2.28 6.23
CA ARG A 15 -23.92 3.12 7.27
C ARG A 15 -23.73 2.36 8.57
N SER A 16 -24.77 1.66 9.03
CA SER A 16 -24.68 0.81 10.23
C SER A 16 -23.66 -0.33 10.08
N ALA A 17 -23.56 -0.92 8.90
CA ALA A 17 -22.55 -1.94 8.61
C ALA A 17 -21.13 -1.38 8.60
N ALA A 18 -20.93 -0.18 8.02
CA ALA A 18 -19.67 0.54 8.03
C ALA A 18 -19.19 0.83 9.45
N THR A 19 -20.06 1.36 10.32
CA THR A 19 -19.74 1.60 11.75
C THR A 19 -19.29 0.31 12.45
N ARG A 20 -19.96 -0.83 12.19
CA ARG A 20 -19.55 -2.12 12.75
C ARG A 20 -18.18 -2.57 12.25
N LEU A 21 -17.86 -2.32 10.98
CA LEU A 21 -16.54 -2.61 10.41
C LEU A 21 -15.45 -1.73 11.03
N ILE A 22 -15.69 -0.43 11.17
CA ILE A 22 -14.79 0.52 11.83
C ILE A 22 -14.45 0.02 13.24
N ASN A 23 -15.44 -0.36 14.04
CA ASN A 23 -15.20 -0.87 15.39
C ASN A 23 -14.39 -2.18 15.40
N ARG A 24 -14.66 -3.09 14.46
CA ARG A 24 -13.89 -4.34 14.33
C ARG A 24 -12.44 -4.08 13.94
N ILE A 25 -12.21 -3.15 13.02
CA ILE A 25 -10.87 -2.75 12.59
C ILE A 25 -10.09 -2.17 13.78
N ASN A 26 -10.71 -1.26 14.54
CA ASN A 26 -10.12 -0.70 15.75
C ASN A 26 -9.75 -1.79 16.77
N ASN A 27 -10.62 -2.78 16.97
CA ASN A 27 -10.34 -3.90 17.88
C ASN A 27 -9.12 -4.70 17.42
N ILE A 28 -8.98 -4.99 16.12
CA ILE A 28 -7.81 -5.72 15.57
C ILE A 28 -6.52 -4.93 15.76
N LEU A 29 -6.56 -3.62 15.51
CA LEU A 29 -5.40 -2.75 15.70
C LEU A 29 -4.95 -2.74 17.16
N ALA A 30 -5.91 -2.65 18.09
CA ALA A 30 -5.66 -2.63 19.53
C ALA A 30 -5.28 -3.99 20.13
N ASP A 31 -5.62 -5.11 19.49
CA ASP A 31 -5.38 -6.44 20.03
C ASP A 31 -3.88 -6.77 20.11
N ALA A 32 -3.33 -6.85 21.31
CA ALA A 32 -1.93 -7.18 21.53
C ALA A 32 -1.60 -8.67 21.34
N ALA A 33 -2.62 -9.55 21.32
CA ALA A 33 -2.43 -10.99 21.12
C ALA A 33 -2.22 -11.35 19.64
N LEU A 34 -2.67 -10.51 18.71
CA LEU A 34 -2.48 -10.74 17.28
C LEU A 34 -1.07 -10.37 16.83
N SER A 35 -0.43 -11.27 16.09
CA SER A 35 0.83 -10.97 15.41
C SER A 35 0.63 -9.90 14.33
N ARG A 36 1.71 -9.23 13.93
CA ARG A 36 1.67 -8.23 12.87
C ARG A 36 1.09 -8.82 11.57
N THR A 37 1.55 -9.99 11.17
CA THR A 37 1.08 -10.69 9.97
C THR A 37 -0.42 -11.01 10.04
N GLN A 38 -0.92 -11.46 11.20
CA GLN A 38 -2.34 -11.72 11.42
C GLN A 38 -3.16 -10.43 11.29
N LYS A 39 -2.70 -9.34 11.93
CA LYS A 39 -3.34 -8.02 11.80
C LYS A 39 -3.42 -7.59 10.34
N ILE A 40 -2.32 -7.67 9.58
CA ILE A 40 -2.29 -7.30 8.16
C ILE A 40 -3.38 -8.06 7.37
N HIS A 41 -3.44 -9.38 7.52
CA HIS A 41 -4.41 -10.21 6.80
C HIS A 41 -5.86 -9.86 7.16
N GLU A 42 -6.18 -9.72 8.44
CA GLU A 42 -7.54 -9.39 8.87
C GLU A 42 -7.95 -7.97 8.47
N LEU A 43 -7.03 -7.01 8.58
CA LEU A 43 -7.27 -5.63 8.22
C LEU A 43 -7.53 -5.48 6.72
N GLN A 44 -6.76 -6.14 5.86
CA GLN A 44 -6.99 -6.14 4.41
C GLN A 44 -8.44 -6.48 4.07
N SER A 45 -8.93 -7.61 4.57
CA SER A 45 -10.31 -8.06 4.29
C SER A 45 -11.35 -7.06 4.79
N LYS A 46 -11.17 -6.51 5.99
CA LYS A 46 -12.16 -5.60 6.60
C LYS A 46 -12.13 -4.20 6.00
N ILE A 47 -10.97 -3.70 5.62
CA ILE A 47 -10.84 -2.40 4.95
C ILE A 47 -11.47 -2.48 3.56
N THR A 48 -11.23 -3.54 2.78
CA THR A 48 -11.94 -3.76 1.50
C THR A 48 -13.45 -3.85 1.68
N ALA A 49 -13.92 -4.52 2.75
CA ALA A 49 -15.35 -4.55 3.05
C ALA A 49 -15.91 -3.18 3.44
N LEU A 50 -15.13 -2.34 4.14
CA LEU A 50 -15.52 -0.98 4.51
C LEU A 50 -15.63 -0.07 3.28
N ASP A 51 -14.64 -0.13 2.39
CA ASP A 51 -14.61 0.58 1.13
C ASP A 51 -15.83 0.23 0.24
N ALA A 52 -16.15 -1.06 0.14
CA ALA A 52 -17.37 -1.50 -0.56
C ALA A 52 -18.66 -0.93 0.06
N LYS A 53 -18.69 -0.70 1.38
CA LYS A 53 -19.85 -0.07 2.04
C LYS A 53 -19.92 1.43 1.77
N LEU A 54 -18.78 2.12 1.78
CA LEU A 54 -18.70 3.52 1.43
C LEU A 54 -19.18 3.76 -0.02
N SER A 55 -18.66 2.99 -0.98
CA SER A 55 -19.07 3.08 -2.38
C SER A 55 -20.58 2.83 -2.56
N ALA A 56 -21.15 1.87 -1.83
CA ALA A 56 -22.59 1.63 -1.86
C ALA A 56 -23.40 2.82 -1.29
N ILE A 57 -22.94 3.42 -0.19
CA ILE A 57 -23.57 4.60 0.42
C ILE A 57 -23.60 5.76 -0.58
N GLU A 58 -22.46 6.07 -1.21
CA GLU A 58 -22.36 7.15 -2.20
C GLU A 58 -23.26 6.90 -3.42
N GLY A 59 -23.39 5.65 -3.85
CA GLY A 59 -24.33 5.26 -4.90
C GLY A 59 -25.80 5.47 -4.49
N TYR A 60 -26.16 5.18 -3.23
CA TYR A 60 -27.51 5.43 -2.74
C TYR A 60 -27.79 6.92 -2.53
N ASP A 61 -26.80 7.70 -2.09
CA ASP A 61 -26.94 9.15 -1.96
C ASP A 61 -27.23 9.79 -3.31
N ALA A 62 -26.45 9.45 -4.35
CA ALA A 62 -26.72 9.91 -5.71
C ALA A 62 -28.11 9.51 -6.21
N ALA A 63 -28.56 8.28 -5.91
CA ALA A 63 -29.90 7.84 -6.27
C ALA A 63 -31.00 8.60 -5.52
N ILE A 64 -30.79 8.93 -4.24
CA ILE A 64 -31.75 9.70 -3.43
C ILE A 64 -31.82 11.15 -3.94
N PHE A 65 -30.68 11.77 -4.24
CA PHE A 65 -30.61 13.14 -4.75
C PHE A 65 -31.36 13.32 -6.08
N ASN A 66 -31.44 12.27 -6.91
CA ASN A 66 -32.22 12.29 -8.15
C ASN A 66 -33.74 12.13 -7.92
N GLU A 67 -34.17 11.75 -6.73
CA GLU A 67 -35.57 11.37 -6.41
C GLU A 67 -36.26 12.35 -5.46
N ILE A 68 -35.53 13.32 -4.91
CA ILE A 68 -36.05 14.35 -4.00
C ILE A 68 -36.17 15.69 -4.72
N ASP A 69 -37.06 16.54 -4.22
CA ASP A 69 -37.29 17.87 -4.80
C ASP A 69 -36.10 18.80 -4.51
N ASP A 70 -35.84 19.74 -5.43
CA ASP A 70 -34.72 20.69 -5.33
C ASP A 70 -34.74 21.51 -4.02
N GLU A 71 -35.94 21.76 -3.47
CA GLU A 71 -36.16 22.49 -2.23
C GLU A 71 -35.60 21.75 -1.00
N ASP A 72 -35.59 20.41 -1.03
CA ASP A 72 -35.11 19.54 0.05
C ASP A 72 -33.66 19.04 -0.18
N LEU A 73 -33.17 19.14 -1.42
CA LEU A 73 -31.89 18.56 -1.84
C LEU A 73 -30.69 19.05 -1.01
N GLN A 74 -30.57 20.37 -0.80
CA GLN A 74 -29.43 20.93 -0.06
C GLN A 74 -29.39 20.43 1.39
N ALA A 75 -30.55 20.37 2.06
CA ALA A 75 -30.64 19.89 3.43
C ALA A 75 -30.25 18.41 3.55
N GLU A 76 -30.66 17.58 2.57
CA GLU A 76 -30.32 16.17 2.53
C GLU A 76 -28.82 15.93 2.24
N MET A 77 -28.21 16.75 1.37
CA MET A 77 -26.76 16.73 1.12
C MET A 77 -25.97 17.07 2.39
N ASP A 78 -26.30 18.19 3.05
CA ASP A 78 -25.61 18.64 4.26
C ASP A 78 -25.71 17.61 5.40
N ALA A 79 -26.89 17.00 5.58
CA ALA A 79 -27.12 15.98 6.59
C ALA A 79 -26.28 14.70 6.35
N THR A 80 -26.06 14.38 5.08
CA THR A 80 -25.35 13.17 4.66
C THR A 80 -23.84 13.34 4.66
N ASP A 81 -23.34 14.53 4.31
CA ASP A 81 -21.92 14.81 4.17
C ASP A 81 -21.15 14.56 5.46
N ALA A 82 -21.67 14.99 6.62
CA ALA A 82 -20.99 14.80 7.90
C ALA A 82 -20.75 13.31 8.24
N ILE A 83 -21.78 12.48 8.01
CA ILE A 83 -21.70 11.03 8.32
C ILE A 83 -20.76 10.34 7.33
N ASN A 84 -20.91 10.64 6.04
CA ASN A 84 -20.09 10.03 5.01
C ASN A 84 -18.62 10.44 5.13
N GLN A 85 -18.36 11.70 5.50
CA GLN A 85 -17.00 12.17 5.74
C GLN A 85 -16.33 11.40 6.87
N THR A 86 -17.04 11.15 7.96
CA THR A 86 -16.51 10.33 9.08
C THR A 86 -16.10 8.93 8.61
N ILE A 87 -16.88 8.31 7.72
CA ILE A 87 -16.57 6.98 7.18
C ILE A 87 -15.37 7.04 6.21
N ARG A 88 -15.29 8.08 5.37
CA ARG A 88 -14.16 8.34 4.47
C ARG A 88 -12.85 8.49 5.24
N ASP A 89 -12.84 9.40 6.21
CA ASP A 89 -11.66 9.68 7.04
C ASP A 89 -11.18 8.41 7.78
N ALA A 90 -12.12 7.60 8.29
CA ALA A 90 -11.79 6.33 8.92
C ALA A 90 -11.16 5.35 7.92
N SER A 91 -11.72 5.22 6.72
CA SER A 91 -11.20 4.35 5.66
C SER A 91 -9.77 4.73 5.29
N GLU A 92 -9.52 6.02 5.02
CA GLU A 92 -8.20 6.54 4.67
C GLU A 92 -7.17 6.30 5.78
N ASN A 93 -7.54 6.58 7.02
CA ASN A 93 -6.68 6.33 8.17
C ASN A 93 -6.35 4.84 8.33
N PHE A 94 -7.32 3.93 8.14
CA PHE A 94 -7.06 2.50 8.22
C PHE A 94 -6.20 1.99 7.07
N MET A 95 -6.37 2.52 5.86
CA MET A 95 -5.47 2.22 4.73
C MET A 95 -4.03 2.64 5.05
N PHE A 96 -3.84 3.83 5.62
CA PHE A 96 -2.52 4.31 6.05
C PHE A 96 -1.90 3.40 7.11
N GLN A 97 -2.68 3.00 8.13
CA GLN A 97 -2.20 2.10 9.19
C GLN A 97 -1.86 0.71 8.65
N LEU A 98 -2.68 0.16 7.75
CA LEU A 98 -2.39 -1.11 7.09
C LEU A 98 -1.06 -1.03 6.32
N LYS A 99 -0.86 0.04 5.55
CA LYS A 99 0.38 0.25 4.79
C LYS A 99 1.60 0.32 5.71
N THR A 100 1.47 1.04 6.82
CA THR A 100 2.53 1.15 7.84
C THR A 100 2.91 -0.21 8.41
N LEU A 101 1.91 -1.07 8.70
CA LEU A 101 2.16 -2.43 9.20
C LEU A 101 2.84 -3.30 8.14
N GLN A 102 2.42 -3.20 6.87
CA GLN A 102 3.04 -3.94 5.77
C GLN A 102 4.51 -3.55 5.58
N ASP A 103 4.81 -2.25 5.57
CA ASP A 103 6.19 -1.77 5.41
C ASP A 103 7.09 -2.22 6.56
N ALA A 104 6.56 -2.24 7.80
CA ALA A 104 7.28 -2.75 8.96
C ALA A 104 7.52 -4.26 8.89
N GLU A 105 6.58 -5.03 8.34
CA GLU A 105 6.71 -6.46 8.14
C GLU A 105 7.75 -6.78 7.05
N ASP A 106 7.70 -6.06 5.93
CA ASP A 106 8.65 -6.22 4.83
C ASP A 106 10.08 -5.86 5.28
N ALA A 107 10.24 -4.80 6.07
CA ALA A 107 11.53 -4.44 6.66
C ALA A 107 12.06 -5.53 7.62
N ALA A 108 11.19 -6.11 8.45
CA ALA A 108 11.57 -7.19 9.36
C ALA A 108 11.99 -8.46 8.59
N ASN A 109 11.25 -8.81 7.53
CA ASN A 109 11.55 -9.95 6.67
C ASN A 109 12.87 -9.74 5.91
N ALA A 110 13.13 -8.53 5.42
CA ALA A 110 14.39 -8.19 4.76
C ALA A 110 15.59 -8.29 5.72
N ALA A 111 15.44 -7.82 6.97
CA ALA A 111 16.48 -7.93 7.99
C ALA A 111 16.77 -9.40 8.35
N LEU A 112 15.73 -10.23 8.49
CA LEU A 112 15.89 -11.67 8.74
C LEU A 112 16.61 -12.35 7.58
N ALA A 113 16.22 -12.05 6.33
CA ALA A 113 16.87 -12.61 5.15
C ALA A 113 18.37 -12.29 5.12
N LEU A 114 18.76 -11.05 5.45
CA LEU A 114 20.17 -10.66 5.55
C LEU A 114 20.92 -11.40 6.67
N ALA A 115 20.28 -11.59 7.83
CA ALA A 115 20.88 -12.31 8.96
C ALA A 115 21.06 -13.80 8.70
N THR A 116 20.16 -14.40 7.92
CA THR A 116 20.22 -15.82 7.54
C THR A 116 21.03 -16.10 6.27
N ALA A 117 21.53 -15.05 5.60
CA ALA A 117 22.34 -15.21 4.41
C ALA A 117 23.61 -16.00 4.77
N PRO A 118 23.96 -17.06 4.01
CA PRO A 118 25.13 -17.86 4.30
C PRO A 118 26.38 -16.98 4.29
N VAL A 119 27.09 -16.93 5.42
CA VAL A 119 28.43 -16.33 5.47
C VAL A 119 29.33 -17.23 4.64
N VAL A 120 29.60 -16.82 3.41
CA VAL A 120 30.68 -17.44 2.62
C VAL A 120 31.99 -17.03 3.27
N THR A 121 32.41 -17.76 4.29
CA THR A 121 33.80 -17.73 4.74
C THR A 121 34.63 -18.33 3.62
N VAL A 122 35.21 -17.49 2.77
CA VAL A 122 36.31 -17.92 1.91
C VAL A 122 37.46 -18.26 2.84
N ALA A 123 37.57 -19.54 3.21
CA ALA A 123 38.79 -20.06 3.80
C ALA A 123 39.87 -19.87 2.74
N ALA A 124 40.74 -18.89 2.94
CA ALA A 124 41.96 -18.74 2.15
C ALA A 124 42.88 -19.92 2.52
N THR A 125 42.67 -21.07 1.88
CA THR A 125 43.68 -22.14 1.85
C THR A 125 44.82 -21.66 0.95
N PRO A 126 46.04 -21.44 1.47
CA PRO A 126 47.19 -21.19 0.63
C PRO A 126 47.64 -22.52 0.03
N GLY A 127 47.17 -22.82 -1.18
CA GLY A 127 47.58 -23.99 -1.96
C GLY A 127 48.24 -23.55 -3.28
N PRO A 128 49.46 -24.03 -3.60
CA PRO A 128 50.27 -23.45 -4.66
C PRO A 128 49.82 -23.89 -6.06
N SER A 129 49.76 -22.90 -6.96
CA SER A 129 49.98 -23.02 -8.42
C SER A 129 49.25 -24.14 -9.18
N ALA A 130 48.10 -23.79 -9.79
CA ALA A 130 47.69 -24.39 -11.06
C ALA A 130 46.83 -23.41 -11.93
N LYS A 131 47.53 -22.69 -12.81
CA LYS A 131 47.11 -22.27 -14.16
C LYS A 131 45.95 -21.25 -14.29
N SER A 132 46.28 -20.03 -13.89
CA SER A 132 46.17 -18.75 -14.62
C SER A 132 45.76 -18.74 -16.11
N ARG A 133 44.53 -19.17 -16.46
CA ARG A 133 43.85 -18.73 -17.70
C ARG A 133 42.40 -18.32 -17.51
N HIS A 134 41.68 -18.98 -16.58
CA HIS A 134 40.26 -18.69 -16.37
C HIS A 134 40.03 -17.39 -15.57
N PHE A 135 40.90 -17.11 -14.59
CA PHE A 135 40.85 -15.87 -13.80
C PHE A 135 41.17 -14.61 -14.62
N ILE A 136 42.11 -14.70 -15.56
CA ILE A 136 42.47 -13.57 -16.44
C ILE A 136 41.28 -13.21 -17.34
N TYR A 137 40.56 -14.22 -17.84
CA TYR A 137 39.39 -13.99 -18.69
C TYR A 137 38.22 -13.35 -17.92
N PHE A 138 37.99 -13.77 -16.67
CA PHE A 138 36.94 -13.19 -15.83
C PHE A 138 37.29 -11.75 -15.40
N ALA A 139 38.54 -11.49 -15.01
CA ALA A 139 39.01 -10.16 -14.64
C ALA A 139 38.94 -9.18 -15.83
N LEU A 140 39.38 -9.59 -17.03
CA LEU A 140 39.26 -8.79 -18.25
C LEU A 140 37.80 -8.49 -18.62
N LYS A 141 36.89 -9.45 -18.40
CA LYS A 141 35.47 -9.26 -18.68
C LYS A 141 34.86 -8.21 -17.75
N ILE A 142 35.17 -8.24 -16.46
CA ILE A 142 34.73 -7.25 -15.47
C ILE A 142 35.28 -5.85 -15.78
N GLU A 143 36.56 -5.75 -16.13
CA GLU A 143 37.18 -4.44 -16.40
C GLU A 143 36.60 -3.80 -17.68
N LYS A 144 36.24 -4.61 -18.68
CA LYS A 144 35.58 -4.14 -19.90
C LYS A 144 34.15 -3.65 -19.65
N THR A 145 33.38 -4.32 -18.79
CA THR A 145 32.05 -3.84 -18.37
C THR A 145 32.13 -2.56 -17.55
N ARG A 146 33.12 -2.45 -16.65
CA ARG A 146 33.33 -1.23 -15.86
C ARG A 146 33.66 -0.02 -16.74
N LYS A 147 34.61 -0.14 -17.66
CA LYS A 147 34.97 0.96 -18.59
C LYS A 147 33.80 1.38 -19.48
N ASN A 148 32.96 0.43 -19.91
CA ASN A 148 31.75 0.74 -20.68
C ASN A 148 30.67 1.45 -19.86
N PHE A 149 30.55 1.16 -18.57
CA PHE A 149 29.64 1.83 -17.67
C PHE A 149 30.09 3.27 -17.37
N GLU A 150 31.38 3.46 -17.06
CA GLU A 150 31.98 4.79 -16.83
C GLU A 150 31.86 5.68 -18.08
N LYS A 151 32.08 5.13 -19.28
CA LYS A 151 31.90 5.87 -20.54
C LYS A 151 30.45 6.30 -20.78
N ARG A 152 29.46 5.46 -20.42
CA ARG A 152 28.03 5.83 -20.53
C ARG A 152 27.67 6.93 -19.55
N ILE A 153 28.13 6.87 -18.29
CA ILE A 153 27.86 7.92 -17.30
C ILE A 153 28.40 9.27 -17.79
N MET A 154 29.63 9.29 -18.33
CA MET A 154 30.27 10.52 -18.79
C MET A 154 29.51 11.19 -19.93
N THR A 155 28.95 10.41 -20.88
CA THR A 155 28.09 10.94 -21.94
C THR A 155 26.75 11.50 -21.46
N TYR A 156 26.19 11.00 -20.35
CA TYR A 156 24.94 11.55 -19.80
C TYR A 156 25.18 12.86 -19.05
N THR A 157 26.33 13.01 -18.37
CA THR A 157 26.70 14.27 -17.72
C THR A 157 27.02 15.38 -18.72
N ASP A 158 27.67 15.08 -19.84
CA ASP A 158 27.96 16.08 -20.89
C ASP A 158 26.71 16.52 -21.66
N LEU A 159 25.70 15.64 -21.84
CA LEU A 159 24.42 16.02 -22.45
C LEU A 159 23.59 16.94 -21.55
N ASN A 160 23.62 16.71 -20.23
CA ASN A 160 22.83 17.52 -19.28
C ASN A 160 23.43 18.91 -19.02
N LEU A 161 24.74 19.10 -19.23
CA LEU A 161 25.39 20.41 -19.08
C LEU A 161 25.23 21.33 -20.29
N ARG A 162 24.87 20.82 -21.47
CA ARG A 162 24.62 21.65 -22.68
C ARG A 162 23.18 22.13 -22.85
N HIS A 163 22.24 21.65 -22.04
CA HIS A 163 20.84 22.07 -22.06
C HIS A 163 20.48 23.10 -20.98
N LEU A 164 21.48 23.56 -20.20
CA LEU A 164 21.34 24.55 -19.13
C LEU A 164 22.23 25.79 -19.32
N SER A 165 22.79 25.99 -20.52
CA SER A 165 23.48 27.23 -20.94
C SER A 165 22.76 27.91 -22.10
#